data_AF-A0A7K0U303-F1
#
_entry.id   AF-A0A7K0U303-F1
#
_cell.length_a   1.000
_cell.length_b   1.000
_cell.length_c   1.000
_cell.angle_alpha   90.00
_cell.angle_beta   90.00
_cell.angle_gamma   90.00
#
_symmetry.space_group_name_H-M   'P 1'
#
loop_
_entity.id
_entity.type
_entity.pdbx_description
1 polymer ?
#
loop_
_entity_poly.entity_id
_entity_poly.type
_entity_poly.pdbx_seq_one_letter_code
_entity_poly.pdbx_strand_id
1 'polypeptide(L)' 'MAEVWLATDLYLDRVVAVKVLKQQLAGDATAIERFRREARIVAQLDHPNIVSIYDSVEHDGRQAVVMPFVPG' A
#
# COMPACT_ATOMS: atom_id res chain seq x y z
N MET A 1 -6.44 -10.14 2.89
CA MET A 1 -4.98 -10.08 2.65
C MET A 1 -4.31 -8.97 3.43
N ALA A 2 -4.80 -7.73 3.33
CA ALA A 2 -4.18 -6.56 3.95
C ALA A 2 -5.16 -5.82 4.87
N GLU A 3 -4.64 -4.85 5.61
CA GLU A 3 -5.37 -3.83 6.37
C GLU A 3 -5.01 -2.45 5.81
N VAL A 4 -5.93 -1.49 5.87
CA VAL A 4 -5.67 -0.12 5.43
C VAL A 4 -5.72 0.80 6.63
N TRP A 5 -4.66 1.58 6.80
CA TRP A 5 -4.45 2.47 7.94
C TRP A 5 -4.43 3.91 7.46
N LEU A 6 -5.02 4.82 8.23
CA LEU A 6 -4.81 6.26 8.06
C LEU A 6 -3.47 6.61 8.70
N ALA A 7 -2.60 7.29 7.96
CA ALA A 7 -1.28 7.68 8.45
C ALA A 7 -0.92 9.10 8.00
N THR A 8 0.12 9.65 8.61
CA THR A 8 0.72 10.92 8.21
C THR A 8 2.10 10.64 7.65
N ASP A 9 2.35 11.08 6.42
CA ASP A 9 3.67 11.11 5.82
C ASP A 9 4.47 12.24 6.49
N LEU A 10 5.43 11.88 7.34
CA LEU A 10 6.17 12.84 8.17
C LEU A 10 7.17 13.69 7.39
N TYR A 11 7.57 13.26 6.19
CA TYR A 11 8.52 14.00 5.36
C TYR A 11 7.81 15.01 4.46
N LEU A 12 6.62 14.66 3.98
CA LEU A 12 5.83 15.49 3.07
C LEU A 12 4.64 16.19 3.74
N ASP A 13 4.46 15.98 5.05
CA ASP A 13 3.41 16.59 5.89
C ASP A 13 1.99 16.45 5.28
N ARG A 14 1.62 15.22 4.94
CA ARG A 14 0.32 14.92 4.31
C ARG A 14 -0.33 13.65 4.86
N VAL A 15 -1.66 13.62 4.84
CA VAL A 15 -2.44 12.44 5.20
C VAL A 15 -2.45 11.45 4.03
N VAL A 16 -2.16 10.19 4.34
CA VAL A 16 -2.09 9.09 3.38
C VAL A 16 -2.83 7.86 3.89
N ALA A 17 -3.22 6.99 2.96
CA ALA A 17 -3.67 5.65 3.30
C ALA A 17 -2.51 4.67 3.10
N VAL A 18 -2.31 3.76 4.06
CA VAL A 18 -1.25 2.76 4.00
C VAL A 18 -1.89 1.38 4.06
N LYS A 19 -1.76 0.63 2.96
CA LYS A 19 -2.24 -0.75 2.86
C LYS A 19 -1.11 -1.68 3.30
N VAL A 20 -1.25 -2.36 4.44
CA VAL A 20 -0.23 -3.22 5.04
C VAL A 20 -0.64 -4.69 4.93
N LEU A 21 0.26 -5.56 4.50
CA LEU A 21 0.04 -7.01 4.52
C LEU A 21 -0.19 -7.48 5.96
N LYS A 22 -1.24 -8.29 6.18
CA LYS A 22 -1.54 -8.84 7.50
C LYS A 22 -0.38 -9.69 8.01
N GLN A 23 -0.05 -9.56 9.29
CA GLN A 23 1.12 -10.23 9.90
C GLN A 23 1.09 -11.76 9.70
N GLN A 24 -0.10 -12.37 9.78
CA GLN A 24 -0.27 -13.82 9.60
C GLN A 24 0.08 -14.29 8.18
N LEU A 25 0.17 -13.37 7.21
CA LEU A 25 0.48 -13.66 5.80
C LEU A 25 1.89 -13.19 5.40
N ALA A 26 2.67 -12.62 6.32
CA ALA A 26 3.99 -12.08 6.01
C ALA A 26 5.02 -13.15 5.61
N GLY A 27 4.82 -14.41 6.01
CA GLY A 27 5.65 -15.54 5.58
C GLY A 27 5.10 -16.33 4.37
N ASP A 28 3.90 -15.98 3.88
CA ASP A 28 3.30 -16.66 2.74
C ASP A 28 3.77 -16.00 1.44
N ALA A 29 4.69 -16.65 0.75
CA ALA A 29 5.25 -16.18 -0.52
C ALA A 29 4.18 -15.89 -1.58
N THR A 30 3.07 -16.63 -1.59
CA THR A 30 1.97 -16.42 -2.55
C THR A 30 1.21 -15.15 -2.23
N ALA A 31 0.93 -14.89 -0.95
CA ALA A 31 0.29 -13.65 -0.50
C ALA A 31 1.18 -12.43 -0.77
N ILE A 32 2.49 -12.55 -0.53
CA ILE A 32 3.48 -11.51 -0.80
C ILE A 32 3.55 -11.20 -2.30
N GLU A 33 3.69 -12.21 -3.16
CA GLU A 33 3.75 -12.00 -4.61
C GLU A 33 2.45 -11.42 -5.15
N ARG A 34 1.30 -11.87 -4.66
CA ARG A 34 0.01 -11.28 -5.04
C ARG A 34 -0.10 -9.82 -4.63
N PHE A 35 0.32 -9.49 -3.41
CA PHE A 35 0.33 -8.11 -2.92
C PHE A 35 1.21 -7.21 -3.78
N ARG A 36 2.45 -7.65 -4.09
CA ARG A 36 3.39 -6.92 -4.96
C ARG A 36 2.85 -6.78 -6.38
N ARG A 37 2.23 -7.83 -6.93
CA ARG A 37 1.63 -7.80 -8.27
C ARG A 37 0.49 -6.80 -8.36
N GLU A 38 -0.41 -6.77 -7.38
CA GLU A 38 -1.50 -5.78 -7.31
C GLU A 38 -0.95 -4.35 -7.28
N ALA A 39 0.08 -4.11 -6.45
CA ALA A 39 0.72 -2.80 -6.36
C ALA A 39 1.36 -2.39 -7.70
N ARG A 40 2.12 -3.28 -8.36
CA ARG A 40 2.74 -2.97 -9.66
C ARG A 40 1.71 -2.64 -10.74
N ILE A 41 0.58 -3.35 -10.77
CA ILE A 41 -0.47 -3.09 -11.75
C ILE A 41 -1.06 -1.70 -11.53
N VAL A 42 -1.43 -1.35 -10.28
CA VAL A 42 -2.02 -0.05 -9.98
C VAL A 42 -1.04 1.09 -10.23
N ALA A 43 0.25 0.90 -9.93
CA ALA A 43 1.29 1.90 -10.18
C ALA A 43 1.50 2.22 -11.68
N GLN A 44 1.05 1.35 -12.58
CA GLN A 44 1.11 1.58 -14.04
C GLN A 44 -0.13 2.29 -14.58
N LEU A 45 -1.16 2.50 -13.75
CA LEU A 45 -2.39 3.17 -14.16
C LEU A 45 -2.33 4.65 -13.82
N ASP A 46 -2.62 5.49 -14.81
CA ASP A 46 -2.79 6.93 -14.64
C ASP A 46 -4.20 7.32 -15.12
N HIS A 47 -5.11 7.50 -14.16
CA HIS A 47 -6.50 7.83 -14.44
C HIS A 47 -7.14 8.53 -13.23
N PRO A 48 -7.95 9.60 -13.42
CA PRO A 48 -8.50 10.42 -12.32
C PRO A 48 -9.37 9.64 -11.32
N ASN A 49 -9.98 8.53 -11.74
CA ASN A 49 -10.83 7.69 -10.89
C ASN A 49 -10.11 6.44 -10.34
N ILE A 50 -8.78 6.38 -10.44
CA ILE A 50 -7.99 5.28 -9.90
C ILE A 50 -7.02 5.86 -8.87
N VAL A 51 -7.05 5.32 -7.66
CA VAL A 51 -6.10 5.71 -6.60
C VAL A 51 -4.72 5.21 -7.01
N SER A 52 -3.82 6.14 -7.31
CA SER A 52 -2.43 5.84 -7.65
C SER A 52 -1.64 5.41 -6.41
N ILE A 53 -0.45 4.86 -6.63
CA ILE A 53 0.47 4.47 -5.55
C ILE A 53 1.59 5.50 -5.48
N TYR A 54 1.81 6.03 -4.28
CA TYR A 54 2.94 6.91 -4.03
C TYR A 54 4.23 6.13 -3.82
N ASP A 55 4.16 5.05 -3.03
CA ASP A 55 5.35 4.27 -2.68
C ASP A 55 5.01 2.84 -2.23
N SER A 56 6.02 1.97 -2.19
CA SER A 56 5.98 0.65 -1.59
C SER A 56 7.10 0.54 -0.55
N VAL A 57 6.73 0.21 0.69
CA VAL A 57 7.67 0.13 1.82
C VAL A 57 7.64 -1.25 2.45
N GLU A 58 8.72 -1.62 3.12
CA GLU A 58 8.79 -2.82 3.94
C GLU A 58 9.17 -2.42 5.37
N HIS A 59 8.40 -2.88 6.35
CA HIS A 59 8.68 -2.63 7.76
C HIS A 59 8.43 -3.91 8.56
N ASP A 60 9.40 -4.31 9.38
CA ASP A 60 9.35 -5.55 10.18
C ASP A 60 8.97 -6.80 9.35
N GLY A 61 9.50 -6.90 8.13
CA GLY A 61 9.20 -7.99 7.20
C GLY A 61 7.78 -7.96 6.61
N ARG A 62 7.01 -6.90 6.86
CA ARG A 62 5.67 -6.70 6.29
C ARG A 62 5.73 -5.70 5.15
N GLN A 63 5.22 -6.13 4.00
CA GLN A 63 5.06 -5.26 2.84
C GLN A 63 3.90 -4.28 3.09
N ALA A 64 4.07 -3.03 2.66
CA ALA A 64 3.04 -2.01 2.68
C ALA A 64 3.11 -1.13 1.42
N VAL A 65 1.99 -0.53 1.07
CA VAL A 65 1.84 0.38 -0.06
C VAL A 65 1.23 1.67 0.44
N VAL A 66 1.84 2.80 0.08
CA VAL A 66 1.40 4.14 0.43
C VAL A 66 0.63 4.72 -0.74
N MET A 67 -0.55 5.27 -0.48
CA MET A 67 -1.46 5.79 -1.49
C MET A 67 -2.20 7.04 -0.99
N PRO A 68 -2.75 7.88 -1.90
CA PRO A 68 -3.59 9.00 -1.51
C PRO A 68 -4.71 8.57 -0.57
N PHE A 69 -4.94 9.33 0.49
CA PHE A 69 -6.16 9.20 1.27
C PHE A 69 -7.29 9.90 0.53
N VAL A 70 -8.36 9.17 0.23
CA VAL A 70 -9.58 9.72 -0.37
C VAL A 70 -10.66 9.77 0.70
N PRO A 71 -11.02 10.97 1.20
CA PRO A 71 -12.13 11.10 2.14
C PRO A 71 -13.44 10.75 1.45
N GLY A 72 -14.31 10.04 2.15
CA GLY A 72 -15.66 9.67 1.72
C GLY A 72 -16.74 10.49 2.40
#